data_AF-A0A5D0I8P6-F1
#
_entry.id   AF-A0A5D0I8P6-F1
#
_cell.length_a   1.000
_cell.length_b   1.000
_cell.length_c   1.000
_cell.angle_alpha   90.00
_cell.angle_beta   90.00
_cell.angle_gamma   90.00
#
_symmetry.space_group_name_H-M   'P 1'
#
loop_
_entity.id
_entity.type
_entity.pdbx_description
1 polymer ?
#
loop_
_entity_poly.entity_id
_entity_poly.type
_entity_poly.pdbx_seq_one_letter_code
_entity_poly.pdbx_strand_id
1 'polypeptide(L)'
;WSEIYALFKLLGDKQLFLGNKDIEKLEGLVYPIIKILRSENNGNFEYSIQDEIILISGNEEILKIPISEFKDKALFLLNAIKKNKERTFSIPEIEDFM
;
A
#
# COMPACT_ATOMS: atom_id res chain seq x y z
N TRP A 1 10.83 3.13 -2.13
CA TRP A 1 9.70 3.91 -1.59
C TRP A 1 8.43 3.86 -2.43
N SER A 2 8.49 4.07 -3.74
CA SER A 2 7.28 4.11 -4.59
C SER A 2 6.42 2.84 -4.52
N GLU A 3 7.04 1.65 -4.47
CA GLU A 3 6.32 0.37 -4.34
C GLU A 3 5.60 0.24 -2.99
N ILE A 4 6.27 0.59 -1.89
CA ILE A 4 5.68 0.60 -0.55
C ILE A 4 4.52 1.61 -0.47
N TYR A 5 4.71 2.80 -1.06
CA TYR A 5 3.64 3.79 -1.16
C TYR A 5 2.45 3.24 -1.95
N ALA A 6 2.69 2.60 -3.09
CA ALA A 6 1.62 2.00 -3.89
C ALA A 6 0.87 0.92 -3.09
N LEU A 7 1.57 0.04 -2.38
CA LEU A 7 0.96 -0.96 -1.51
C LEU A 7 0.06 -0.31 -0.45
N PHE A 8 0.58 0.65 0.32
CA PHE A 8 -0.21 1.31 1.37
C PHE A 8 -1.40 2.07 0.80
N LYS A 9 -1.21 2.74 -0.34
CA LYS A 9 -2.27 3.49 -1.00
C LYS A 9 -3.39 2.58 -1.47
N LEU A 10 -3.06 1.43 -2.07
CA LEU A 10 -4.03 0.44 -2.52
C LEU A 10 -4.80 -0.20 -1.35
N LEU A 11 -4.09 -0.56 -0.27
CA LEU A 11 -4.72 -1.11 0.94
C LEU A 11 -5.61 -0.08 1.65
N GLY A 12 -5.15 1.16 1.74
CA GLY A 12 -5.89 2.27 2.33
C GLY A 12 -7.15 2.63 1.56
N ASP A 13 -7.07 2.69 0.22
CA ASP A 13 -8.20 3.10 -0.62
C ASP A 13 -9.21 1.97 -0.85
N LYS A 14 -8.78 0.71 -0.78
CA LYS A 14 -9.55 -0.49 -1.13
C LYS A 14 -10.08 -0.54 -2.57
N GLN A 15 -9.69 0.40 -3.41
CA GLN A 15 -10.23 0.54 -4.75
C GLN A 15 -9.15 0.99 -5.71
N LEU A 16 -9.19 0.43 -6.92
CA LEU A 16 -8.31 0.76 -8.02
C LEU A 16 -9.10 1.53 -9.07
N PHE A 17 -8.68 2.77 -9.32
CA PHE A 17 -9.16 3.55 -10.44
C PHE A 17 -8.30 3.28 -11.66
N LEU A 18 -8.93 3.05 -12.82
CA LEU A 18 -8.20 2.86 -14.06
C LEU A 18 -7.76 4.19 -14.65
N GLY A 19 -6.58 4.19 -15.28
CA GLY A 19 -6.10 5.27 -16.12
C GLY A 19 -6.34 4.97 -17.60
N ASN A 20 -6.57 6.02 -18.40
CA ASN A 20 -6.50 5.93 -19.86
C ASN A 20 -5.02 5.99 -20.34
N LYS A 21 -4.81 5.99 -21.66
CA LYS A 21 -3.47 6.08 -22.27
C LYS A 21 -2.69 7.35 -21.89
N ASP A 22 -3.39 8.40 -21.45
CA ASP A 22 -2.87 9.70 -21.09
C ASP A 22 -2.69 9.83 -19.54
N ILE A 23 -2.84 8.71 -18.81
CA ILE A 23 -2.71 8.62 -17.34
C ILE A 23 -3.82 9.39 -16.61
N GLU A 24 -4.89 9.75 -17.31
CA GLU A 24 -6.07 10.37 -16.71
C GLU A 24 -7.01 9.31 -16.16
N LYS A 25 -7.65 9.61 -15.04
CA LYS A 25 -8.62 8.73 -14.41
C LYS A 25 -9.82 8.49 -15.34
N LEU A 26 -10.20 7.24 -15.53
CA LEU A 26 -11.46 6.87 -16.18
C LEU A 26 -12.62 7.07 -15.20
N GLU A 27 -13.46 8.05 -15.46
CA GLU A 27 -14.65 8.32 -14.66
C GLU A 27 -15.67 7.18 -14.75
N GLY A 28 -16.32 6.88 -13.62
CA GLY A 28 -17.37 5.86 -13.53
C GLY A 28 -16.89 4.40 -13.52
N LEU A 29 -15.58 4.13 -13.59
CA LEU A 29 -15.02 2.78 -13.54
C LEU A 29 -14.07 2.60 -12.35
N VAL A 30 -14.39 1.67 -11.45
CA VAL A 30 -13.61 1.38 -10.24
C VAL A 30 -13.62 -0.12 -9.95
N TYR A 31 -12.47 -0.67 -9.60
CA TYR A 31 -12.34 -2.05 -9.15
C TYR A 31 -12.12 -2.11 -7.64
N PRO A 32 -13.01 -2.73 -6.87
CA PRO A 32 -12.72 -3.01 -5.47
C PRO A 32 -11.56 -4.01 -5.37
N ILE A 33 -10.66 -3.75 -4.43
CA ILE A 33 -9.52 -4.63 -4.16
C ILE A 33 -9.96 -5.62 -3.08
N ILE A 34 -9.83 -6.90 -3.38
CA ILE A 34 -10.14 -8.01 -2.46
C ILE A 34 -8.87 -8.52 -1.78
N LYS A 35 -7.75 -8.58 -2.52
CA LYS A 35 -6.47 -9.08 -2.03
C LYS A 35 -5.33 -8.49 -2.85
N ILE A 36 -4.17 -8.30 -2.22
CA ILE A 36 -2.89 -8.03 -2.87
C ILE A 36 -1.94 -9.18 -2.58
N LEU A 37 -1.30 -9.71 -3.62
CA LEU A 37 -0.26 -10.73 -3.52
C LEU A 37 1.09 -10.05 -3.76
N ARG A 38 2.04 -10.27 -2.86
CA ARG A 38 3.37 -9.67 -2.94
C ARG A 38 4.43 -10.75 -2.73
N SER A 39 5.31 -10.91 -3.70
CA SER A 39 6.46 -11.81 -3.62
C SER A 39 7.73 -11.02 -3.40
N GLU A 40 8.43 -11.33 -2.32
CA GLU A 40 9.71 -10.73 -1.95
C GLU A 40 10.77 -11.83 -1.87
N ASN A 41 12.04 -11.43 -1.83
CA ASN A 41 13.16 -12.39 -1.66
C ASN A 41 12.99 -13.26 -0.40
N ASN A 42 12.35 -12.72 0.64
CA ASN A 42 12.21 -13.38 1.94
C ASN A 42 10.87 -14.09 2.13
N GLY A 43 10.00 -14.13 1.11
CA GLY A 43 8.73 -14.83 1.21
C GLY A 43 7.60 -14.24 0.36
N ASN A 44 6.47 -14.93 0.37
CA ASN A 44 5.24 -14.49 -0.27
C ASN A 44 4.25 -14.01 0.78
N PHE A 45 3.74 -12.80 0.60
CA PHE A 45 2.78 -12.17 1.49
C PHE A 45 1.45 -11.97 0.76
N GLU A 46 0.36 -12.19 1.48
CA GLU A 46 -1.00 -11.92 1.06
C GLU A 46 -1.62 -10.89 1.99
N TYR A 47 -2.18 -9.84 1.42
CA TYR A 47 -2.91 -8.80 2.14
C TYR A 47 -4.37 -8.88 1.74
N SER A 48 -5.22 -9.43 2.60
CA SER A 48 -6.65 -9.62 2.35
C SER A 48 -7.46 -8.54 3.04
N ILE A 49 -8.37 -7.89 2.32
CA ILE A 49 -9.23 -6.84 2.86
C ILE A 49 -10.49 -7.48 3.44
N GLN A 50 -10.73 -7.28 4.74
CA GLN A 50 -11.94 -7.69 5.47
C GLN A 50 -12.54 -6.46 6.17
N ASP A 51 -13.55 -5.86 5.54
CA ASP A 51 -14.21 -4.62 5.98
C ASP A 51 -13.23 -3.44 6.19
N GLU A 52 -12.87 -3.18 7.45
CA GLU A 52 -11.95 -2.12 7.88
C GLU A 52 -10.62 -2.68 8.43
N ILE A 53 -10.35 -3.97 8.23
CA ILE A 53 -9.15 -4.67 8.68
C ILE A 53 -8.45 -5.31 7.48
N ILE A 54 -7.12 -5.19 7.43
CA ILE A 54 -6.25 -5.95 6.55
C ILE A 54 -5.71 -7.15 7.31
N LEU A 55 -5.95 -8.35 6.78
CA LEU A 55 -5.27 -9.56 7.21
C LEU A 55 -4.01 -9.75 6.39
N ILE A 56 -2.86 -9.90 7.06
CA ILE A 56 -1.58 -10.18 6.42
C ILE A 56 -1.16 -11.60 6.78
N SER A 57 -0.92 -12.42 5.77
CA SER A 57 -0.43 -13.79 5.91
C SER A 57 0.75 -14.04 4.97
N GLY A 58 1.68 -14.91 5.35
CA GLY A 58 2.89 -15.17 4.55
C GLY A 58 4.06 -15.72 5.37
N ASN A 59 4.02 -15.48 6.68
CA ASN A 59 4.88 -16.10 7.68
C ASN A 59 4.04 -17.04 8.59
N GLU A 60 4.63 -17.52 9.70
CA GLU A 60 3.94 -18.37 10.68
C GLU A 60 2.77 -17.68 11.39
N GLU A 61 2.75 -16.34 11.43
CA GLU A 61 1.72 -15.54 12.10
C GLU A 61 0.84 -14.73 11.14
N ILE A 62 -0.44 -14.56 11.53
CA ILE A 62 -1.40 -13.71 10.83
C ILE A 62 -1.52 -12.39 11.57
N LEU A 63 -1.21 -11.28 10.89
CA LEU A 63 -1.38 -9.94 11.43
C LEU A 63 -2.73 -9.35 11.02
N LYS A 64 -3.29 -8.52 11.91
CA LYS A 64 -4.54 -7.79 11.67
C LYS A 64 -4.29 -6.31 11.91
N ILE A 65 -4.36 -5.51 10.86
CA ILE A 65 -4.05 -4.08 10.92
C ILE A 65 -5.24 -3.30 10.37
N PRO A 66 -5.74 -2.26 11.06
CA PRO A 66 -6.84 -1.46 10.55
C PRO A 66 -6.43 -0.67 9.30
N ILE A 67 -7.39 -0.47 8.39
CA ILE A 67 -7.15 0.23 7.11
C ILE A 67 -6.68 1.68 7.32
N SER A 68 -7.08 2.32 8.42
CA SER A 68 -6.64 3.66 8.78
C SER A 68 -5.11 3.78 8.86
N GLU A 69 -4.43 2.77 9.39
CA GLU A 69 -2.95 2.78 9.49
C GLU A 69 -2.32 2.86 8.10
N PHE A 70 -2.82 2.10 7.12
CA PHE A 70 -2.31 2.18 5.75
C PHE A 70 -2.60 3.53 5.10
N LYS A 71 -3.74 4.16 5.37
CA LYS A 71 -4.05 5.52 4.89
C LYS A 71 -3.07 6.54 5.45
N ASP A 72 -2.84 6.48 6.76
CA ASP A 72 -1.97 7.41 7.48
C ASP A 72 -0.51 7.24 7.03
N LYS A 73 -0.01 6.00 6.96
CA LYS A 73 1.33 5.68 6.47
C LYS A 73 1.51 6.03 4.99
N ALA A 74 0.50 5.85 4.14
CA ALA A 74 0.56 6.27 2.74
C ALA A 74 0.72 7.79 2.62
N LEU A 75 -0.06 8.57 3.38
CA LEU A 75 0.02 10.03 3.36
C LEU A 75 1.37 10.52 3.91
N PHE A 76 1.83 9.95 5.02
CA PHE A 76 3.13 10.24 5.61
C PHE A 76 4.27 9.96 4.62
N LEU A 77 4.28 8.76 4.03
CA LEU A 77 5.30 8.34 3.08
C LEU A 77 5.31 9.22 1.82
N LEU A 78 4.15 9.56 1.28
CA LEU A 78 4.06 10.47 0.13
C LEU A 78 4.68 11.84 0.44
N ASN A 79 4.39 12.37 1.62
CA ASN A 79 4.94 13.65 2.06
C ASN A 79 6.46 13.57 2.25
N ALA A 80 6.98 12.48 2.82
CA ALA A 80 8.41 12.25 2.95
C ALA A 80 9.09 12.18 1.57
N ILE A 81 8.53 11.42 0.62
CA ILE A 81 9.03 11.31 -0.76
C ILE A 81 9.06 12.67 -1.46
N LYS A 82 7.99 13.46 -1.34
CA LYS A 82 7.89 14.78 -1.99
C LYS A 82 8.84 15.81 -1.40
N LYS A 83 9.12 15.74 -0.10
CA LYS A 83 10.00 16.70 0.60
C LYS A 83 11.48 16.38 0.37
N ASN A 84 11.83 15.10 0.24
CA ASN A 84 13.22 14.72 0.07
C ASN A 84 13.69 14.98 -1.38
N LYS A 85 14.89 15.53 -1.52
CA LYS A 85 15.55 15.83 -2.80
C LYS A 85 16.67 14.85 -3.14
N GLU A 86 17.03 13.98 -2.20
CA GLU A 86 18.06 12.96 -2.37
C GLU A 86 17.52 11.77 -3.16
N ARG A 87 18.41 11.10 -3.90
CA ARG A 87 18.04 9.93 -4.71
C ARG A 87 17.70 8.71 -3.85
N THR A 88 18.38 8.56 -2.72
CA THR A 88 18.21 7.45 -1.78
C THR A 88 18.24 8.00 -0.37
N PHE A 89 17.27 7.62 0.45
CA PHE A 89 17.15 8.06 1.83
C PHE A 89 16.32 7.04 2.63
N SER A 90 16.50 7.02 3.94
CA SER A 90 15.75 6.17 4.86
C SER A 90 14.54 6.88 5.45
N ILE A 91 13.52 6.10 5.79
CA ILE A 91 12.34 6.57 6.51
C ILE A 91 12.08 5.55 7.64
N PRO A 92 12.78 5.67 8.78
CA PRO A 92 12.76 4.65 9.83
C PRO A 92 11.35 4.25 10.28
N GLU A 93 10.43 5.21 10.39
CA GLU A 93 9.04 4.93 10.76
C GLU A 93 8.30 4.00 9.78
N ILE A 94 8.65 4.03 8.49
CA ILE A 94 8.08 3.14 7.48
C ILE A 94 8.85 1.82 7.43
N GLU A 95 10.16 1.85 7.70
CA GLU A 95 10.98 0.65 7.82
C GLU A 95 10.52 -0.20 9.00
N ASP A 96 10.27 0.40 10.16
CA ASP A 96 9.81 -0.28 11.38
C ASP A 96 8.38 -0.83 11.25
N PHE A 97 7.55 -0.22 10.39
CA PHE A 97 6.19 -0.68 10.12
C PHE A 97 6.16 -1.88 9.15
N MET A 98 7.21 -2.06 8.35
CA MET A 98 7.30 -3.07 7.28
C MET A 98 8.02 -4.34 7.73
#